data_AF-A0A066W0Q2-F1
#
_entry.id   AF-A0A066W0Q2-F1
#
_cell.length_a   1.000
_cell.length_b   1.000
_cell.length_c   1.000
_cell.angle_alpha   90.00
_cell.angle_beta   90.00
_cell.angle_gamma   90.00
#
_symmetry.space_group_name_H-M   'P 1'
#
loop_
_entity.id
_entity.type
_entity.pdbx_description
1 polymer ?
#
loop_
_entity_poly.entity_id
_entity_poly.type
_entity_poly.pdbx_seq_one_letter_code
_entity_poly.pdbx_strand_id
1 'polypeptide(L)'
;MSSSEVEKREKLLQASPGGRQPEGKRVAYLVSPDLIRSSDALVCHPGRSSCVHSLVYHLGLLDPAETSEQPVKESSNSSSCASSDGGEESELAELKRMLDPDASYIFPEQGSKPSEHRRAKLVISPLASDEQLMAFHDTCYVKALLGEASLKGDTSEGHEANSALASPTKRPRFDTKSKANVQSQSKRESQFGLEDDCPRFPLLAQHVRTVAGATIHAADLLANHQADVTIVWDGGRHHAHRSKAAGFCYVNDIVLGILALKRPRKVPQSRNVGSGSRKQKTILTRFERVLYLDLDLHWGDGVEQAFYSSSSVLTLSVHHHAQGFFPCRDTRESANGSFQVSSGPESAPAHALSLPLRPGATSETLSAVYASCIDPIIETFEPQAIVVQCGTDGAAGDPHGVWNLCSAGYLDVIGRILKRDKATLLLGGGGYDSPNAARVWAGVTSLALQHGENKDLESIRFELLAKKVPDQTFWSEMSGNDSLKVHAGEMKNENDEQYLQQLADRFEHYKSLLTKWRQERK
;
A
#
# COMPACT_ATOMS: atom_id res chain seq x y z
N MET A 1 -28.26 -16.53 -23.96
CA MET A 1 -28.94 -17.19 -22.82
C MET A 1 -30.38 -16.74 -22.84
N SER A 2 -31.34 -17.66 -22.79
CA SER A 2 -32.76 -17.29 -22.88
C SER A 2 -33.20 -16.60 -21.58
N SER A 3 -34.18 -15.69 -21.69
CA SER A 3 -34.80 -15.00 -20.54
C SER A 3 -35.22 -15.98 -19.42
N SER A 4 -35.61 -17.20 -19.80
CA SER A 4 -36.00 -18.28 -18.88
C SER A 4 -34.86 -18.94 -18.08
N GLU A 5 -33.61 -18.83 -18.54
CA GLU A 5 -32.43 -19.35 -17.81
C GLU A 5 -31.95 -18.37 -16.74
N VAL A 6 -32.09 -17.07 -17.00
CA VAL A 6 -31.78 -15.99 -16.04
C VAL A 6 -32.78 -16.04 -14.87
N GLU A 7 -34.07 -16.15 -15.16
CA GLU A 7 -35.13 -16.27 -14.14
C GLU A 7 -34.99 -17.52 -13.27
N LYS A 8 -34.56 -18.65 -13.86
CA LYS A 8 -34.31 -19.88 -13.09
C LYS A 8 -33.11 -19.75 -12.16
N ARG A 9 -32.07 -19.01 -12.57
CA ARG A 9 -30.88 -18.78 -11.75
C ARG A 9 -31.16 -17.81 -10.59
N GLU A 10 -31.99 -16.80 -10.81
CA GLU A 10 -32.46 -15.88 -9.77
C GLU A 10 -33.36 -16.56 -8.74
N LYS A 11 -34.29 -17.43 -9.17
CA LYS A 11 -35.14 -18.21 -8.24
C LYS A 11 -34.37 -19.24 -7.41
N LEU A 12 -33.27 -19.80 -7.94
CA LEU A 12 -32.39 -20.71 -7.20
C LEU A 12 -31.54 -19.97 -6.14
N LEU A 13 -31.21 -18.70 -6.35
CA LEU A 13 -30.52 -17.86 -5.37
C LEU A 13 -31.44 -17.41 -4.21
N GLN A 14 -32.74 -17.29 -4.46
CA GLN A 14 -33.73 -16.86 -3.45
C GLN A 14 -34.29 -18.01 -2.58
N ALA A 15 -33.96 -19.27 -2.89
CA ALA A 15 -34.55 -20.44 -2.23
C ALA A 15 -33.56 -21.20 -1.30
N SER A 16 -32.60 -20.52 -0.69
CA SER A 16 -31.86 -21.10 0.46
C SER A 16 -32.63 -20.85 1.76
N PRO A 17 -33.16 -21.89 2.44
CA PRO A 17 -33.87 -21.72 3.69
C PRO A 17 -32.85 -21.45 4.81
N GLY A 18 -32.77 -20.17 5.21
CA GLY A 18 -31.85 -19.68 6.24
C GLY A 18 -31.24 -18.36 5.83
N GLY A 19 -32.06 -17.30 5.77
CA GLY A 19 -31.61 -15.95 5.47
C GLY A 19 -30.65 -15.44 6.56
N ARG A 20 -29.35 -15.70 6.38
CA ARG A 20 -28.31 -14.86 6.98
C ARG A 20 -28.40 -13.51 6.28
N GLN A 21 -28.59 -12.46 7.07
CA GLN A 21 -28.22 -11.10 6.66
C GLN A 21 -26.81 -11.16 6.04
N PRO A 22 -26.53 -10.46 4.92
CA PRO A 22 -25.17 -10.43 4.39
C PRO A 22 -24.24 -9.89 5.48
N GLU A 23 -23.42 -10.77 6.06
CA GLU A 23 -22.40 -10.37 7.04
C GLU A 23 -21.43 -9.45 6.29
N GLY A 24 -21.31 -8.19 6.74
CA GLY A 24 -20.46 -7.22 6.06
C GLY A 24 -18.98 -7.67 6.01
N LYS A 25 -18.17 -7.04 5.16
CA LYS A 25 -16.75 -7.43 4.97
C LYS A 25 -15.94 -7.34 6.26
N ARG A 26 -15.09 -8.33 6.56
CA ARG A 26 -14.15 -8.30 7.69
C ARG A 26 -12.96 -7.42 7.31
N VAL A 27 -12.77 -6.34 8.04
CA VAL A 27 -11.71 -5.36 7.79
C VAL A 27 -10.63 -5.49 8.86
N ALA A 28 -9.38 -5.67 8.45
CA ALA A 28 -8.22 -5.60 9.33
C ALA A 28 -7.40 -4.34 9.01
N TYR A 29 -7.04 -3.61 10.05
CA TYR A 29 -6.31 -2.35 9.97
C TYR A 29 -4.94 -2.53 10.62
N LEU A 30 -3.88 -2.44 9.82
CA LEU A 30 -2.54 -2.77 10.27
C LEU A 30 -1.77 -1.51 10.62
N VAL A 31 -1.34 -1.42 11.87
CA VAL A 31 -0.60 -0.29 12.44
C VAL A 31 0.16 -0.75 13.67
N SER A 32 1.30 -0.12 13.95
CA SER A 32 2.09 -0.35 15.17
C SER A 32 2.77 0.96 15.61
N PRO A 33 3.17 1.08 16.89
CA PRO A 33 3.93 2.24 17.36
C PRO A 33 5.18 2.52 16.50
N ASP A 34 5.91 1.47 16.15
CA ASP A 34 7.11 1.53 15.31
C ASP A 34 6.82 1.94 13.88
N LEU A 35 5.70 1.48 13.30
CA LEU A 35 5.29 1.90 11.96
C LEU A 35 4.98 3.40 11.93
N ILE A 36 4.27 3.91 12.94
CA ILE A 36 3.96 5.34 13.06
C ILE A 36 5.25 6.15 13.21
N ARG A 37 6.08 5.83 14.21
CA ARG A 37 7.35 6.54 14.47
C ARG A 37 8.26 6.60 13.27
N SER A 38 8.46 5.44 12.62
CA SER A 38 9.39 5.34 11.49
C SER A 38 8.83 6.01 10.22
N SER A 39 7.51 6.03 10.04
CA SER A 39 6.86 6.72 8.91
C SER A 39 6.79 8.23 9.11
N ASP A 40 6.56 8.71 10.33
CA ASP A 40 6.60 10.14 10.66
C ASP A 40 8.01 10.74 10.56
N ALA A 41 9.04 9.90 10.58
CA ALA A 41 10.42 10.31 10.35
C ALA A 41 10.79 10.46 8.86
N LEU A 42 9.87 10.12 7.93
CA LEU A 42 10.08 10.37 6.50
C LEU A 42 10.09 11.86 6.19
N VAL A 43 11.10 12.29 5.45
CA VAL A 43 11.34 13.71 5.16
C VAL A 43 10.22 14.33 4.31
N CYS A 44 9.55 13.54 3.47
CA CYS A 44 8.55 14.06 2.54
C CYS A 44 7.18 14.35 3.16
N HIS A 45 6.85 13.81 4.34
CA HIS A 45 5.56 14.06 5.01
C HIS A 45 5.64 13.84 6.53
N PRO A 46 6.45 14.64 7.25
CA PRO A 46 6.62 14.47 8.69
C PRO A 46 5.28 14.57 9.44
N GLY A 47 5.01 13.62 10.34
CA GLY A 47 3.79 13.61 11.16
C GLY A 47 2.51 13.12 10.47
N ARG A 48 2.56 12.76 9.18
CA ARG A 48 1.38 12.29 8.43
C ARG A 48 0.79 11.00 9.01
N SER A 49 1.64 10.05 9.42
CA SER A 49 1.19 8.77 9.96
C SER A 49 0.38 8.99 11.24
N SER A 50 0.94 9.76 12.18
CA SER A 50 0.23 10.15 13.40
C SER A 50 -1.12 10.82 13.10
N CYS A 51 -1.17 11.74 12.14
CA CYS A 51 -2.40 12.42 11.73
C CYS A 51 -3.49 11.45 11.23
N VAL A 52 -3.11 10.57 10.30
CA VAL A 52 -4.02 9.60 9.68
C VAL A 52 -4.61 8.65 10.71
N HIS A 53 -3.75 7.99 11.49
CA HIS A 53 -4.20 6.94 12.41
C HIS A 53 -5.00 7.51 13.56
N SER A 54 -4.62 8.68 14.07
CA SER A 54 -5.36 9.34 15.15
C SER A 54 -6.74 9.80 14.67
N LEU A 55 -6.86 10.34 13.45
CA LEU A 55 -8.17 10.69 12.90
C LEU A 55 -9.07 9.46 12.75
N VAL A 56 -8.53 8.37 12.20
CA VAL A 56 -9.26 7.09 12.07
C VAL A 56 -9.71 6.56 13.43
N TYR A 57 -8.86 6.66 14.46
CA TYR A 57 -9.16 6.28 15.84
C TYR A 57 -10.30 7.14 16.43
N HIS A 58 -10.18 8.48 16.34
CA HIS A 58 -11.15 9.42 16.90
C HIS A 58 -12.52 9.41 16.18
N LEU A 59 -12.56 8.94 14.93
CA LEU A 59 -13.82 8.66 14.23
C LEU A 59 -14.49 7.36 14.69
N GLY A 60 -13.89 6.63 15.62
CA GLY A 60 -14.40 5.37 16.15
C GLY A 60 -14.40 4.24 15.14
N LEU A 61 -13.50 4.27 14.16
CA LEU A 61 -13.44 3.25 13.09
C LEU A 61 -12.65 2.00 13.51
N LEU A 62 -11.89 2.07 14.60
CA LEU A 62 -11.05 0.97 15.10
C LEU A 62 -11.70 0.26 16.28
N ASP A 63 -11.56 -1.07 16.33
CA ASP A 63 -11.95 -1.89 17.46
C ASP A 63 -10.87 -1.82 18.56
N PRO A 64 -11.19 -1.34 19.78
CA PRO A 64 -10.23 -1.23 20.87
C PRO A 64 -9.86 -2.56 21.55
N ALA A 65 -10.55 -3.66 21.23
CA ALA A 65 -10.37 -4.95 21.88
C ALA A 65 -9.04 -5.62 21.50
N GLU A 66 -8.38 -6.22 22.50
CA GLU A 66 -7.10 -6.93 22.35
C GLU A 66 -7.18 -8.01 21.28
N THR A 67 -6.28 -7.95 20.30
CA THR A 67 -6.13 -9.03 19.31
C THR A 67 -4.98 -9.94 19.72
N SER A 68 -5.27 -11.24 19.72
CA SER A 68 -4.40 -12.32 20.19
C SER A 68 -2.96 -12.20 19.71
N GLU A 69 -2.02 -12.03 20.65
CA GLU A 69 -0.62 -12.35 20.44
C GLU A 69 -0.52 -13.81 19.97
N GLN A 70 -0.04 -14.04 18.74
CA GLN A 70 0.44 -15.36 18.36
C GLN A 70 1.82 -15.51 18.99
N PRO A 71 2.05 -16.48 19.89
CA PRO A 71 3.36 -16.63 20.52
C PRO A 71 4.38 -17.01 19.45
N VAL A 72 5.36 -16.14 19.24
CA VAL A 72 6.59 -16.48 18.55
C VAL A 72 7.25 -17.60 19.34
N LYS A 73 7.35 -18.79 18.76
CA LYS A 73 8.14 -19.87 19.36
C LYS A 73 9.60 -19.49 19.24
N GLU A 74 10.12 -18.80 20.24
CA GLU A 74 11.56 -18.70 20.43
C GLU A 74 12.11 -20.10 20.74
N SER A 75 12.99 -20.58 19.86
CA SER A 75 13.83 -21.73 20.14
C SER A 75 14.85 -21.34 21.20
N SER A 76 14.71 -21.95 22.37
CA SER A 76 15.60 -21.92 23.52
C SER A 76 17.10 -21.97 23.17
N ASN A 77 17.87 -20.99 23.66
CA ASN A 77 19.01 -21.18 24.56
C ASN A 77 19.78 -19.87 24.80
N SER A 78 19.61 -19.24 25.97
CA SER A 78 20.74 -18.86 26.83
C SER A 78 20.24 -18.25 28.14
N SER A 79 21.10 -18.34 29.15
CA SER A 79 20.85 -18.35 30.57
C SER A 79 20.74 -16.96 31.23
N SER A 80 19.70 -16.80 32.04
CA SER A 80 19.58 -16.05 33.30
C SER A 80 20.51 -14.85 33.55
N CYS A 81 19.91 -13.66 33.66
CA CYS A 81 20.24 -12.62 34.63
C CYS A 81 18.93 -11.88 34.97
N ALA A 82 18.37 -12.16 36.15
CA ALA A 82 17.19 -11.44 36.65
C ALA A 82 17.62 -10.09 37.24
N SER A 83 17.08 -9.01 36.69
CA SER A 83 17.01 -7.70 37.34
C SER A 83 15.61 -7.14 37.14
N SER A 84 14.88 -7.02 38.24
CA SER A 84 13.60 -6.34 38.38
C SER A 84 13.77 -4.82 38.25
N ASP A 85 12.98 -4.19 37.39
CA ASP A 85 12.02 -3.10 37.71
C ASP A 85 11.74 -2.27 36.44
N GLY A 86 10.48 -2.23 36.00
CA GLY A 86 10.03 -1.67 34.73
C GLY A 86 9.09 -2.63 34.02
N GLY A 87 7.79 -2.57 34.32
CA GLY A 87 6.80 -3.32 33.56
C GLY A 87 6.81 -2.83 32.11
N GLU A 88 7.15 -3.70 31.17
CA GLU A 88 7.05 -3.39 29.73
C GLU A 88 5.58 -3.07 29.40
N GLU A 89 5.35 -1.83 28.95
CA GLU A 89 4.05 -1.41 28.42
C GLU A 89 3.74 -2.26 27.18
N SER A 90 2.54 -2.86 27.11
CA SER A 90 2.11 -3.60 25.91
C SER A 90 2.12 -2.66 24.69
N GLU A 91 2.56 -3.15 23.52
CA GLU A 91 2.56 -2.36 22.28
C GLU A 91 1.18 -1.76 21.95
N LEU A 92 0.09 -2.41 22.37
CA LEU A 92 -1.26 -1.88 22.21
C LEU A 92 -1.54 -0.67 23.11
N ALA A 93 -1.02 -0.67 24.34
CA ALA A 93 -1.14 0.47 25.25
C ALA A 93 -0.32 1.65 24.73
N GLU A 94 0.91 1.40 24.27
CA GLU A 94 1.74 2.42 23.64
C GLU A 94 1.04 3.01 22.40
N LEU A 95 0.49 2.16 21.54
CA LEU A 95 -0.24 2.59 20.35
C LEU A 95 -1.42 3.49 20.72
N LYS A 96 -2.24 3.09 21.70
CA LYS A 96 -3.37 3.90 22.17
C LYS A 96 -2.92 5.28 22.65
N ARG A 97 -1.82 5.36 23.41
CA ARG A 97 -1.23 6.63 23.85
C ARG A 97 -0.71 7.49 22.70
N MET A 98 -0.20 6.88 21.63
CA MET A 98 0.21 7.62 20.42
C MET A 98 -0.99 8.16 19.63
N LEU A 99 -2.09 7.41 19.57
CA LEU A 99 -3.28 7.79 18.80
C LEU A 99 -4.17 8.82 19.51
N ASP A 100 -4.11 8.89 20.84
CA ASP A 100 -4.86 9.83 21.67
C ASP A 100 -4.01 10.26 22.90
N PRO A 101 -3.01 11.14 22.70
CA PRO A 101 -2.09 11.55 23.76
C PRO A 101 -2.77 12.23 24.95
N ASP A 102 -3.88 12.93 24.69
CA ASP A 102 -4.65 13.67 25.70
C ASP A 102 -5.72 12.79 26.40
N ALA A 103 -5.82 11.50 26.04
CA ALA A 103 -6.84 10.57 26.52
C ALA A 103 -8.27 11.15 26.40
N SER A 104 -8.50 11.88 25.32
CA SER A 104 -9.69 12.68 25.07
C SER A 104 -10.85 11.86 24.48
N TYR A 105 -10.53 10.73 23.84
CA TYR A 105 -11.52 9.89 23.17
C TYR A 105 -12.17 8.90 24.14
N ILE A 106 -13.48 9.07 24.33
CA ILE A 106 -14.29 8.16 25.14
C ILE A 106 -14.99 7.16 24.22
N PHE A 107 -14.63 5.88 24.32
CA PHE A 107 -15.38 4.83 23.64
C PHE A 107 -16.82 4.79 24.15
N PRO A 108 -17.82 4.61 23.27
CA PRO A 108 -19.19 4.36 23.71
C PRO A 108 -19.20 3.15 24.65
N GLU A 109 -19.83 3.28 25.83
CA GLU A 109 -19.88 2.20 26.83
C GLU A 109 -20.41 0.90 26.20
N GLN A 110 -19.80 -0.25 26.55
CA GLN A 110 -20.20 -1.58 26.09
C GLN A 110 -21.65 -2.00 26.49
N GLY A 111 -22.38 -1.15 27.22
CA GLY A 111 -23.80 -1.31 27.57
C GLY A 111 -24.76 -0.39 26.82
N SER A 112 -24.26 0.55 26.01
CA SER A 112 -25.08 1.27 25.03
C SER A 112 -25.45 0.30 23.90
N LYS A 113 -26.59 0.49 23.21
CA LYS A 113 -26.96 -0.33 22.04
C LYS A 113 -25.70 -0.53 21.17
N PRO A 114 -25.34 -1.77 20.76
CA PRO A 114 -24.12 -2.00 19.99
C PRO A 114 -24.04 -0.95 18.90
N SER A 115 -22.94 -0.18 18.87
CA SER A 115 -22.81 0.93 17.93
C SER A 115 -23.21 0.41 16.55
N GLU A 116 -24.20 1.04 15.90
CA GLU A 116 -24.67 0.60 14.58
C GLU A 116 -23.52 0.51 13.55
N HIS A 117 -22.39 1.16 13.84
CA HIS A 117 -21.21 1.21 13.01
C HIS A 117 -20.22 0.08 13.31
N ARG A 118 -19.87 -0.65 12.25
CA ARG A 118 -18.83 -1.70 12.24
C ARG A 118 -17.44 -1.08 12.42
N ARG A 119 -16.54 -1.79 13.09
CA ARG A 119 -15.16 -1.37 13.37
C ARG A 119 -14.14 -2.31 12.72
N ALA A 120 -12.99 -1.76 12.33
CA ALA A 120 -11.89 -2.52 11.79
C ALA A 120 -11.11 -3.17 12.93
N LYS A 121 -10.73 -4.44 12.74
CA LYS A 121 -9.88 -5.15 13.68
C LYS A 121 -8.47 -4.57 13.62
N LEU A 122 -7.98 -4.05 14.73
CA LEU A 122 -6.61 -3.55 14.85
C LEU A 122 -5.63 -4.74 14.83
N VAL A 123 -4.59 -4.66 14.01
CA VAL A 123 -3.56 -5.70 13.89
C VAL A 123 -2.18 -5.08 13.95
N ILE A 124 -1.42 -5.43 14.98
CA ILE A 124 0.00 -5.10 15.07
C ILE A 124 0.78 -6.11 14.24
N SER A 125 1.68 -5.62 13.40
CA SER A 125 2.41 -6.44 12.43
C SER A 125 3.86 -6.65 12.85
N PRO A 126 4.41 -7.86 12.64
CA PRO A 126 5.83 -8.09 12.85
C PRO A 126 6.67 -7.32 11.83
N LEU A 127 7.92 -7.06 12.19
CA LEU A 127 8.93 -6.54 11.27
C LEU A 127 9.20 -7.55 10.14
N ALA A 128 9.42 -7.06 8.92
CA ALA A 128 9.88 -7.92 7.83
C ALA A 128 11.28 -8.48 8.14
N SER A 129 11.45 -9.79 7.92
CA SER A 129 12.77 -10.42 7.95
C SER A 129 13.60 -10.03 6.72
N ASP A 130 14.91 -10.17 6.82
CA ASP A 130 15.83 -9.96 5.69
C ASP A 130 15.46 -10.86 4.49
N GLU A 131 15.04 -12.10 4.75
CA GLU A 131 14.59 -13.05 3.73
C GLU A 131 13.32 -12.56 3.02
N GLN A 132 12.39 -11.96 3.77
CA GLN A 132 11.19 -11.37 3.20
C GLN A 132 11.52 -10.15 2.32
N LEU A 133 12.42 -9.27 2.77
CA LEU A 133 12.90 -8.14 1.96
C LEU A 133 13.61 -8.63 0.68
N MET A 134 14.47 -9.64 0.81
CA MET A 134 15.24 -10.24 -0.28
C MET A 134 14.40 -11.09 -1.24
N ALA A 135 13.11 -11.31 -0.96
CA ALA A 135 12.20 -11.95 -1.91
C ALA A 135 12.04 -11.13 -3.21
N PHE A 136 12.25 -9.82 -3.14
CA PHE A 136 12.29 -8.93 -4.29
C PHE A 136 13.62 -8.18 -4.40
N HIS A 137 14.08 -7.58 -3.30
CA HIS A 137 15.23 -6.70 -3.32
C HIS A 137 16.57 -7.45 -3.32
N ASP A 138 17.58 -6.88 -3.96
CA ASP A 138 18.90 -7.50 -3.98
C ASP A 138 19.57 -7.47 -2.60
N THR A 139 20.30 -8.53 -2.27
CA THR A 139 20.97 -8.68 -0.96
C THR A 139 21.87 -7.49 -0.61
N CYS A 140 22.63 -6.96 -1.57
CA CYS A 140 23.51 -5.82 -1.33
C CYS A 140 22.72 -4.53 -1.04
N TYR A 141 21.57 -4.35 -1.70
CA TYR A 141 20.68 -3.21 -1.50
C TYR A 141 20.01 -3.28 -0.12
N VAL A 142 19.49 -4.45 0.27
CA VAL A 142 18.91 -4.67 1.61
C VAL A 142 19.94 -4.37 2.71
N LYS A 143 21.16 -4.90 2.60
CA LYS A 143 22.24 -4.59 3.56
C LYS A 143 22.59 -3.10 3.61
N ALA A 144 22.55 -2.41 2.47
CA ALA A 144 22.78 -0.98 2.41
C ALA A 144 21.66 -0.21 3.13
N LEU A 145 20.39 -0.56 2.93
CA LEU A 145 19.24 0.05 3.63
C LEU A 145 19.32 -0.15 5.15
N LEU A 146 19.66 -1.36 5.57
CA LEU A 146 19.71 -1.75 6.99
C LEU A 146 20.95 -1.24 7.74
N GLY A 147 21.91 -0.62 7.03
CA GLY A 147 23.12 -0.05 7.64
C GLY A 147 24.20 -1.10 7.96
N GLU A 148 24.10 -2.30 7.41
CA GLU A 148 25.00 -3.42 7.70
C GLU A 148 26.27 -3.43 6.82
N ALA A 149 26.41 -2.45 5.93
CA ALA A 149 27.49 -2.38 4.93
C ALA A 149 28.89 -2.04 5.50
N SER A 150 29.09 -2.08 6.82
CA SER A 150 30.37 -1.71 7.45
C SER A 150 30.80 -2.61 8.63
N LEU A 151 30.82 -3.94 8.48
CA LEU A 151 31.48 -4.82 9.47
C LEU A 151 32.22 -6.05 8.91
N LYS A 152 32.69 -6.03 7.66
CA LYS A 152 33.72 -6.98 7.22
C LYS A 152 34.80 -6.25 6.42
N GLY A 153 35.97 -6.11 7.05
CA GLY A 153 37.17 -5.63 6.40
C GLY A 153 37.50 -6.50 5.19
N ASP A 154 37.94 -5.83 4.12
CA ASP A 154 38.64 -6.46 3.01
C ASP A 154 39.72 -7.40 3.56
N THR A 155 39.48 -8.70 3.45
CA THR A 155 40.56 -9.67 3.43
C THR A 155 41.01 -9.75 1.98
N SER A 156 41.83 -8.77 1.58
CA SER A 156 42.57 -8.87 0.33
C SER A 156 43.59 -10.00 0.49
N GLU A 157 43.42 -11.04 -0.32
CA GLU A 157 44.37 -12.13 -0.50
C GLU A 157 45.75 -11.61 -0.95
N GLY A 158 46.76 -12.44 -0.69
CA GLY A 158 48.16 -12.06 -0.58
C GLY A 158 48.82 -11.54 -1.84
N HIS A 159 49.73 -10.59 -1.63
CA HIS A 159 50.99 -10.55 -2.35
C HIS A 159 52.12 -10.17 -1.39
N GLU A 160 53.01 -11.13 -1.15
CA GLU A 160 54.33 -10.91 -0.57
C GLU A 160 55.20 -10.09 -1.54
N ALA A 161 55.88 -9.05 -1.04
CA ALA A 161 57.29 -8.78 -1.33
C ALA A 161 57.84 -7.55 -0.56
N ASN A 162 58.92 -7.81 0.20
CA ASN A 162 60.12 -7.01 0.45
C ASN A 162 60.09 -5.67 1.22
N SER A 163 60.49 -5.77 2.50
CA SER A 163 61.65 -5.13 3.14
C SER A 163 62.26 -3.87 2.49
N ALA A 164 62.20 -2.73 3.22
CA ALA A 164 63.36 -1.86 3.48
C ALA A 164 63.09 -0.87 4.65
N LEU A 165 64.16 -0.61 5.41
CA LEU A 165 64.27 0.16 6.65
C LEU A 165 64.50 1.66 6.37
N ALA A 166 63.88 2.59 7.14
CA ALA A 166 64.55 3.73 7.83
C ALA A 166 63.70 5.02 8.08
N SER A 167 63.76 5.45 9.35
CA SER A 167 63.72 6.83 9.93
C SER A 167 62.37 7.55 10.23
N PRO A 168 62.24 8.22 11.42
CA PRO A 168 61.04 8.94 11.81
C PRO A 168 61.22 10.47 11.71
N THR A 169 60.40 11.13 10.91
CA THR A 169 60.13 12.58 11.07
C THR A 169 58.63 12.82 11.09
N LYS A 170 58.09 13.12 12.29
CA LYS A 170 56.70 13.51 12.50
C LYS A 170 56.45 14.90 11.90
N ARG A 171 55.63 14.97 10.85
CA ARG A 171 54.81 16.15 10.52
C ARG A 171 53.34 15.78 10.73
N PRO A 172 52.47 16.70 11.18
CA PRO A 172 51.06 16.40 11.38
C PRO A 172 50.43 16.05 10.03
N ARG A 173 49.98 14.80 9.88
CA ARG A 173 49.26 14.36 8.68
C ARG A 173 47.87 14.99 8.73
N PHE A 174 47.60 15.90 7.80
CA PHE A 174 46.24 16.29 7.45
C PHE A 174 45.44 15.03 7.10
N ASP A 175 44.25 14.91 7.69
CA ASP A 175 43.40 13.72 7.63
C ASP A 175 42.80 13.50 6.23
N THR A 176 43.56 12.84 5.37
CA THR A 176 43.13 12.43 4.02
C THR A 176 42.32 11.14 4.03
N LYS A 177 42.33 10.39 5.14
CA LYS A 177 41.57 9.13 5.28
C LYS A 177 40.08 9.38 5.49
N SER A 178 39.70 10.41 6.25
CA SER A 178 38.27 10.73 6.44
C SER A 178 37.60 11.17 5.15
N LYS A 179 38.27 11.99 4.33
CA LYS A 179 37.74 12.43 3.02
C LYS A 179 37.58 11.27 2.03
N ALA A 180 38.56 10.38 1.95
CA ALA A 180 38.47 9.20 1.07
C ALA A 180 37.34 8.24 1.51
N ASN A 181 37.15 8.06 2.82
CA ASN A 181 36.08 7.20 3.35
C ASN A 181 34.68 7.77 3.05
N VAL A 182 34.49 9.07 3.29
CA VAL A 182 33.24 9.81 2.98
C VAL A 182 32.91 9.76 1.49
N GLN A 183 33.92 9.95 0.61
CA GLN A 183 33.72 9.88 -0.84
C GLN A 183 33.39 8.45 -1.30
N SER A 184 33.93 7.42 -0.65
CA SER A 184 33.62 6.01 -0.95
C SER A 184 32.24 5.56 -0.45
N GLN A 185 31.74 6.19 0.62
CA GLN A 185 30.40 5.95 1.16
C GLN A 185 29.34 6.64 0.29
N SER A 186 29.53 7.92 -0.02
CA SER A 186 28.64 8.68 -0.90
C SER A 186 28.48 8.01 -2.27
N LYS A 187 29.57 7.51 -2.88
CA LYS A 187 29.49 6.77 -4.15
C LYS A 187 28.69 5.46 -4.06
N ARG A 188 28.73 4.79 -2.90
CA ARG A 188 27.94 3.56 -2.65
C ARG A 188 26.47 3.88 -2.38
N GLU A 189 26.18 4.99 -1.71
CA GLU A 189 24.81 5.45 -1.46
C GLU A 189 24.12 5.85 -2.77
N SER A 190 24.78 6.61 -3.64
CA SER A 190 24.27 6.95 -4.99
C SER A 190 23.95 5.73 -5.84
N GLN A 191 24.76 4.66 -5.74
CA GLN A 191 24.51 3.40 -6.47
C GLN A 191 23.14 2.79 -6.10
N PHE A 192 22.74 2.93 -4.84
CA PHE A 192 21.48 2.43 -4.31
C PHE A 192 20.37 3.48 -4.33
N GLY A 193 20.60 4.65 -4.93
CA GLY A 193 19.64 5.77 -4.95
C GLY A 193 19.39 6.39 -3.58
N LEU A 194 20.29 6.21 -2.60
CA LEU A 194 20.17 6.81 -1.27
C LEU A 194 20.74 8.22 -1.23
N GLU A 195 20.21 9.07 -2.10
CA GLU A 195 20.62 10.46 -2.33
C GLU A 195 19.38 11.30 -2.66
N ASP A 196 19.54 12.63 -2.67
CA ASP A 196 18.51 13.60 -3.09
C ASP A 196 17.10 13.36 -2.53
N ASP A 197 16.21 12.71 -3.30
CA ASP A 197 14.83 12.41 -2.93
C ASP A 197 14.72 11.26 -1.92
N CYS A 198 15.73 10.41 -1.79
CA CYS A 198 15.77 9.29 -0.86
C CYS A 198 16.95 9.39 0.13
N PRO A 199 17.04 10.47 0.94
CA PRO A 199 18.13 10.64 1.88
C PRO A 199 18.05 9.62 3.03
N ARG A 200 19.20 9.22 3.57
CA ARG A 200 19.19 8.42 4.81
C ARG A 200 18.64 9.25 5.97
N PHE A 201 17.83 8.61 6.81
CA PHE A 201 17.32 9.18 8.06
C PHE A 201 17.49 8.16 9.21
N PRO A 202 17.47 8.60 10.49
CA PRO A 202 17.82 7.75 11.63
C PRO A 202 17.01 6.45 11.74
N LEU A 203 15.74 6.47 11.33
CA LEU A 203 14.83 5.32 11.42
C LEU A 203 14.68 4.55 10.09
N LEU A 204 15.55 4.77 9.10
CA LEU A 204 15.42 4.14 7.77
C LEU A 204 15.31 2.61 7.82
N ALA A 205 16.20 1.94 8.57
CA ALA A 205 16.19 0.48 8.67
C ALA A 205 14.89 -0.05 9.31
N GLN A 206 14.39 0.66 10.32
CA GLN A 206 13.12 0.35 10.97
C GLN A 206 11.96 0.58 10.01
N HIS A 207 11.92 1.72 9.32
CA HIS A 207 10.91 2.08 8.33
C HIS A 207 10.78 1.01 7.23
N VAL A 208 11.90 0.58 6.67
CA VAL A 208 11.93 -0.48 5.64
C VAL A 208 11.32 -1.78 6.17
N ARG A 209 11.63 -2.17 7.41
CA ARG A 209 11.12 -3.41 8.01
C ARG A 209 9.66 -3.31 8.44
N THR A 210 9.23 -2.20 9.02
CA THR A 210 7.86 -2.01 9.52
C THR A 210 6.87 -1.92 8.37
N VAL A 211 7.16 -1.11 7.34
CA VAL A 211 6.27 -0.94 6.18
C VAL A 211 6.14 -2.25 5.40
N ALA A 212 7.25 -2.91 5.08
CA ALA A 212 7.22 -4.20 4.40
C ALA A 212 6.53 -5.29 5.23
N GLY A 213 6.79 -5.32 6.55
CA GLY A 213 6.21 -6.29 7.47
C GLY A 213 4.69 -6.16 7.56
N ALA A 214 4.19 -4.93 7.68
CA ALA A 214 2.76 -4.64 7.67
C ALA A 214 2.09 -5.06 6.36
N THR A 215 2.64 -4.68 5.20
CA THR A 215 2.04 -5.04 3.90
C THR A 215 2.07 -6.55 3.62
N ILE A 216 3.15 -7.25 4.01
CA ILE A 216 3.22 -8.72 3.92
C ILE A 216 2.20 -9.38 4.86
N HIS A 217 2.10 -8.91 6.11
CA HIS A 217 1.14 -9.47 7.06
C HIS A 217 -0.32 -9.25 6.60
N ALA A 218 -0.62 -8.09 6.02
CA ALA A 218 -1.91 -7.79 5.41
C ALA A 218 -2.25 -8.79 4.29
N ALA A 219 -1.30 -9.04 3.38
CA ALA A 219 -1.44 -10.05 2.34
C ALA A 219 -1.66 -11.47 2.92
N ASP A 220 -0.97 -11.81 4.01
CA ASP A 220 -1.13 -13.08 4.71
C ASP A 220 -2.54 -13.24 5.32
N LEU A 221 -3.11 -12.19 5.92
CA LEU A 221 -4.47 -12.20 6.44
C LEU A 221 -5.50 -12.47 5.33
N LEU A 222 -5.34 -11.83 4.16
CA LEU A 222 -6.19 -12.06 2.99
C LEU A 222 -6.05 -13.50 2.46
N ALA A 223 -4.81 -13.97 2.27
CA ALA A 223 -4.53 -15.30 1.72
C ALA A 223 -4.97 -16.44 2.65
N ASN A 224 -5.03 -16.19 3.96
CA ASN A 224 -5.53 -17.12 4.96
C ASN A 224 -7.04 -16.99 5.22
N HIS A 225 -7.76 -16.15 4.47
CA HIS A 225 -9.18 -15.85 4.66
C HIS A 225 -9.51 -15.34 6.09
N GLN A 226 -8.58 -14.63 6.72
CA GLN A 226 -8.77 -14.02 8.05
C GLN A 226 -9.34 -12.60 7.96
N ALA A 227 -9.23 -11.96 6.80
CA ALA A 227 -9.88 -10.70 6.45
C ALA A 227 -10.34 -10.74 4.99
N ASP A 228 -11.31 -9.87 4.66
CA ASP A 228 -11.78 -9.65 3.29
C ASP A 228 -11.17 -8.35 2.72
N VAL A 229 -10.92 -7.37 3.60
CA VAL A 229 -10.20 -6.13 3.31
C VAL A 229 -9.11 -5.94 4.35
N THR A 230 -7.92 -5.54 3.89
CA THR A 230 -6.80 -5.14 4.76
C THR A 230 -6.33 -3.75 4.39
N ILE A 231 -5.88 -2.98 5.39
CA ILE A 231 -5.51 -1.57 5.24
C ILE A 231 -4.13 -1.33 5.85
N VAL A 232 -3.22 -0.73 5.06
CA VAL A 232 -1.87 -0.30 5.49
C VAL A 232 -1.58 1.10 4.92
N TRP A 233 -2.00 2.16 5.62
CA TRP A 233 -1.87 3.53 5.09
C TRP A 233 -0.43 4.03 4.98
N ASP A 234 0.51 3.49 5.77
CA ASP A 234 1.93 3.86 5.66
C ASP A 234 2.67 3.16 4.51
N GLY A 235 2.05 2.16 3.89
CA GLY A 235 2.55 1.44 2.73
C GLY A 235 2.28 2.17 1.40
N GLY A 236 2.42 1.45 0.29
CA GLY A 236 2.17 1.99 -1.04
C GLY A 236 3.40 2.62 -1.70
N ARG A 237 4.60 2.15 -1.37
CA ARG A 237 5.90 2.70 -1.84
C ARG A 237 6.26 2.16 -3.22
N HIS A 238 5.59 2.67 -4.25
CA HIS A 238 5.57 2.09 -5.60
C HIS A 238 6.81 2.32 -6.48
N HIS A 239 7.69 3.28 -6.14
CA HIS A 239 8.86 3.64 -6.96
C HIS A 239 10.13 2.86 -6.63
N ALA A 240 10.18 2.15 -5.51
CA ALA A 240 11.37 1.39 -5.14
C ALA A 240 11.63 0.27 -6.16
N HIS A 241 12.82 0.24 -6.74
CA HIS A 241 13.25 -0.82 -7.66
C HIS A 241 13.95 -1.95 -6.90
N ARG A 242 14.27 -3.04 -7.63
CA ARG A 242 14.98 -4.21 -7.08
C ARG A 242 16.25 -3.83 -6.30
N SER A 243 17.02 -2.85 -6.78
CA SER A 243 18.33 -2.50 -6.21
C SER A 243 18.53 -1.01 -6.01
N LYS A 244 17.47 -0.20 -6.07
CA LYS A 244 17.55 1.27 -6.04
C LYS A 244 16.32 1.90 -5.40
N ALA A 245 16.55 2.83 -4.46
CA ALA A 245 15.53 3.73 -3.93
C ALA A 245 15.22 4.84 -4.94
N ALA A 246 13.96 5.28 -4.99
CA ALA A 246 13.53 6.38 -5.85
C ALA A 246 12.21 6.96 -5.33
N GLY A 247 11.96 8.25 -5.51
CA GLY A 247 10.66 8.89 -5.22
C GLY A 247 10.17 8.64 -3.80
N PHE A 248 11.04 8.86 -2.80
CA PHE A 248 10.79 8.58 -1.38
C PHE A 248 10.54 7.09 -1.02
N CYS A 249 10.70 6.17 -1.97
CA CYS A 249 10.45 4.75 -1.79
C CYS A 249 11.78 3.99 -1.63
N TYR A 250 12.03 3.48 -0.43
CA TYR A 250 13.20 2.68 -0.09
C TYR A 250 12.96 1.16 -0.25
N VAL A 251 11.75 0.71 0.03
CA VAL A 251 11.31 -0.68 -0.10
C VAL A 251 10.04 -0.71 -0.91
N ASN A 252 9.89 -1.70 -1.80
CA ASN A 252 8.66 -1.88 -2.57
C ASN A 252 7.75 -2.86 -1.83
N ASP A 253 7.07 -2.35 -0.80
CA ASP A 253 6.16 -3.14 0.03
C ASP A 253 5.00 -3.72 -0.78
N ILE A 254 4.56 -3.02 -1.82
CA ILE A 254 3.53 -3.49 -2.77
C ILE A 254 3.97 -4.79 -3.46
N VAL A 255 5.17 -4.80 -4.05
CA VAL A 255 5.70 -5.99 -4.72
C VAL A 255 5.81 -7.15 -3.73
N LEU A 256 6.32 -6.90 -2.53
CA LEU A 256 6.42 -7.91 -1.46
C LEU A 256 5.04 -8.44 -1.03
N GLY A 257 4.04 -7.57 -0.90
CA GLY A 257 2.65 -7.93 -0.61
C GLY A 257 2.03 -8.79 -1.71
N ILE A 258 2.22 -8.43 -2.98
CA ILE A 258 1.75 -9.23 -4.12
C ILE A 258 2.44 -10.60 -4.14
N LEU A 259 3.75 -10.67 -3.89
CA LEU A 259 4.46 -11.96 -3.77
C LEU A 259 3.91 -12.81 -2.61
N ALA A 260 3.54 -12.19 -1.48
CA ALA A 260 2.94 -12.87 -0.34
C ALA A 260 1.51 -13.40 -0.64
N LEU A 261 0.69 -12.65 -1.40
CA LEU A 261 -0.62 -13.10 -1.89
C LEU A 261 -0.51 -14.32 -2.82
N LYS A 262 0.55 -14.35 -3.65
CA LYS A 262 0.77 -15.42 -4.63
C LYS A 262 1.48 -16.65 -4.05
N ARG A 263 1.99 -16.56 -2.83
CA ARG A 263 2.66 -17.68 -2.14
C ARG A 263 1.66 -18.81 -1.89
N PRO A 264 1.96 -20.07 -2.29
CA PRO A 264 1.13 -21.22 -1.95
C PRO A 264 1.03 -21.47 -0.44
N ARG A 265 -0.18 -21.72 0.08
CA ARG A 265 -0.45 -21.93 1.51
C ARG A 265 -1.34 -23.14 1.74
N LYS A 266 -1.12 -23.86 2.84
CA LYS A 266 -2.00 -24.96 3.27
C LYS A 266 -3.06 -24.41 4.23
N VAL A 267 -4.29 -24.26 3.74
CA VAL A 267 -5.43 -23.77 4.54
C VAL A 267 -6.26 -24.97 5.01
N PRO A 268 -6.66 -25.04 6.29
CA PRO A 268 -7.57 -26.08 6.78
C PRO A 268 -8.90 -26.03 6.03
N GLN A 269 -9.34 -27.17 5.49
CA GLN A 269 -10.64 -27.26 4.82
C GLN A 269 -11.75 -27.10 5.88
N SER A 270 -12.59 -26.08 5.72
CA SER A 270 -13.78 -25.90 6.58
C SER A 270 -14.69 -27.12 6.44
N ARG A 271 -15.02 -27.78 7.55
CA ARG A 271 -16.01 -28.85 7.62
C ARG A 271 -17.24 -28.33 8.34
N ASN A 272 -18.42 -28.55 7.78
CA ASN A 272 -19.63 -28.61 8.60
C ASN A 272 -19.43 -29.74 9.63
N VAL A 273 -19.48 -29.36 10.90
CA VAL A 273 -19.06 -30.18 12.04
C VAL A 273 -19.98 -31.40 12.19
N GLY A 274 -19.49 -32.57 11.76
CA GLY A 274 -19.92 -33.86 12.27
C GLY A 274 -18.81 -34.39 13.17
N SER A 275 -19.11 -34.51 14.47
CA SER A 275 -18.20 -34.92 15.54
C SER A 275 -17.38 -36.17 15.17
N GLY A 276 -16.06 -36.03 15.11
CA GLY A 276 -15.14 -37.15 14.91
C GLY A 276 -13.70 -36.69 14.74
N SER A 277 -12.83 -37.14 15.64
CA SER A 277 -11.40 -36.82 15.77
C SER A 277 -10.52 -37.34 14.60
N ARG A 278 -10.80 -36.92 13.36
CA ARG A 278 -9.94 -37.16 12.19
C ARG A 278 -9.11 -35.92 11.87
N LYS A 279 -7.81 -36.11 11.58
CA LYS A 279 -6.87 -35.07 11.11
C LYS A 279 -7.55 -34.17 10.07
N GLN A 280 -7.55 -32.86 10.33
CA GLN A 280 -8.17 -31.86 9.46
C GLN A 280 -7.46 -31.84 8.10
N LYS A 281 -8.22 -32.04 7.02
CA LYS A 281 -7.68 -32.02 5.65
C LYS A 281 -7.33 -30.57 5.28
N THR A 282 -6.13 -30.32 4.76
CA THR A 282 -5.70 -29.00 4.29
C THR A 282 -5.75 -28.95 2.76
N ILE A 283 -6.15 -27.81 2.19
CA ILE A 283 -6.07 -27.51 0.76
C ILE A 283 -4.92 -26.54 0.49
N LEU A 284 -4.21 -26.68 -0.64
CA LEU A 284 -3.23 -25.69 -1.07
C LEU A 284 -3.96 -24.56 -1.81
N THR A 285 -3.89 -23.33 -1.31
CA THR A 285 -4.50 -22.14 -1.91
C THR A 285 -3.43 -21.10 -2.23
N ARG A 286 -3.68 -20.31 -3.29
CA ARG A 286 -2.94 -19.09 -3.62
C ARG A 286 -3.80 -18.21 -4.52
N PHE A 287 -3.50 -16.92 -4.58
CA PHE A 287 -4.06 -16.05 -5.59
C PHE A 287 -3.27 -16.20 -6.91
N GLU A 288 -3.89 -16.76 -7.93
CA GLU A 288 -3.35 -16.95 -9.28
C GLU A 288 -3.37 -15.66 -10.11
N ARG A 289 -4.35 -14.78 -9.85
CA ARG A 289 -4.51 -13.51 -10.56
C ARG A 289 -4.67 -12.38 -9.56
N VAL A 290 -3.70 -11.49 -9.53
CA VAL A 290 -3.70 -10.28 -8.69
C VAL A 290 -3.76 -9.06 -9.59
N LEU A 291 -4.70 -8.16 -9.33
CA LEU A 291 -4.72 -6.83 -9.94
C LEU A 291 -4.03 -5.86 -8.99
N TYR A 292 -3.09 -5.08 -9.49
CA TYR A 292 -2.57 -3.88 -8.85
C TYR A 292 -3.16 -2.66 -9.55
N LEU A 293 -3.97 -1.89 -8.83
CA LEU A 293 -4.54 -0.62 -9.30
C LEU A 293 -3.86 0.53 -8.56
N ASP A 294 -3.20 1.40 -9.31
CA ASP A 294 -2.49 2.56 -8.80
C ASP A 294 -3.27 3.83 -9.10
N LEU A 295 -3.61 4.59 -8.04
CA LEU A 295 -4.34 5.87 -8.12
C LEU A 295 -3.48 7.07 -7.68
N ASP A 296 -2.20 6.85 -7.41
CA ASP A 296 -1.23 7.91 -7.14
C ASP A 296 -1.11 8.86 -8.34
N LEU A 297 -0.73 10.12 -8.09
CA LEU A 297 -0.44 11.05 -9.17
C LEU A 297 0.73 10.54 -10.04
N HIS A 298 1.70 9.86 -9.44
CA HIS A 298 2.89 9.38 -10.10
C HIS A 298 2.69 7.98 -10.70
N TRP A 299 3.37 7.72 -11.81
CA TRP A 299 3.33 6.40 -12.43
C TRP A 299 4.03 5.36 -11.54
N GLY A 300 3.32 4.28 -11.19
CA GLY A 300 3.81 3.16 -10.37
C GLY A 300 4.85 2.27 -11.06
N ASP A 301 5.95 2.86 -11.49
CA ASP A 301 6.95 2.27 -12.37
C ASP A 301 7.74 1.12 -11.73
N GLY A 302 8.03 1.19 -10.43
CA GLY A 302 8.72 0.11 -9.70
C GLY A 302 7.90 -1.17 -9.65
N VAL A 303 6.58 -1.06 -9.41
CA VAL A 303 5.66 -2.21 -9.39
C VAL A 303 5.43 -2.75 -10.80
N GLU A 304 5.21 -1.87 -11.78
CA GLU A 304 5.07 -2.26 -13.18
C GLU A 304 6.31 -3.03 -13.66
N GLN A 305 7.51 -2.49 -13.41
CA GLN A 305 8.76 -3.15 -13.81
C GLN A 305 8.93 -4.52 -13.14
N ALA A 306 8.56 -4.65 -11.86
CA ALA A 306 8.68 -5.91 -11.12
C ALA A 306 7.80 -7.03 -11.72
N PHE A 307 6.67 -6.66 -12.33
CA PHE A 307 5.70 -7.61 -12.89
C PHE A 307 5.53 -7.53 -14.40
N TYR A 308 6.38 -6.78 -15.11
CA TYR A 308 6.25 -6.51 -16.54
C TYR A 308 6.11 -7.79 -17.38
N SER A 309 6.85 -8.85 -17.04
CA SER A 309 6.80 -10.14 -17.74
C SER A 309 5.76 -11.13 -17.19
N SER A 310 4.98 -10.76 -16.19
CA SER A 310 4.04 -11.65 -15.50
C SER A 310 2.63 -11.52 -16.07
N SER A 311 2.07 -12.62 -16.60
CA SER A 311 0.65 -12.66 -16.99
C SER A 311 -0.31 -12.99 -15.84
N SER A 312 0.19 -13.09 -14.61
CA SER A 312 -0.59 -13.45 -13.41
C SER A 312 -0.69 -12.30 -12.41
N VAL A 313 -0.07 -11.16 -12.74
CA VAL A 313 -0.23 -9.89 -12.06
C VAL A 313 -0.52 -8.87 -13.15
N LEU A 314 -1.64 -8.18 -13.06
CA LEU A 314 -1.94 -7.06 -13.95
C LEU A 314 -1.67 -5.77 -13.18
N THR A 315 -0.81 -4.90 -13.70
CA THR A 315 -0.58 -3.56 -13.16
C THR A 315 -1.34 -2.56 -14.02
N LEU A 316 -2.17 -1.73 -13.39
CA LEU A 316 -2.90 -0.65 -14.04
C LEU A 316 -2.65 0.62 -13.23
N SER A 317 -1.95 1.59 -13.81
CA SER A 317 -1.66 2.86 -13.14
C SER A 317 -2.36 4.02 -13.85
N VAL A 318 -3.16 4.76 -13.08
CA VAL A 318 -3.71 6.06 -13.47
C VAL A 318 -2.76 7.11 -12.91
N HIS A 319 -2.17 7.95 -13.76
CA HIS A 319 -1.11 8.88 -13.33
C HIS A 319 -1.04 10.10 -14.25
N HIS A 320 -0.37 11.15 -13.81
CA HIS A 320 0.03 12.23 -14.71
C HIS A 320 1.31 11.84 -15.47
N HIS A 321 1.36 12.19 -16.75
CA HIS A 321 2.55 12.02 -17.56
C HIS A 321 2.84 13.30 -18.36
N ALA A 322 4.00 13.90 -18.12
CA ALA A 322 4.52 15.02 -18.88
C ALA A 322 6.06 14.97 -18.91
N GLN A 323 6.66 15.67 -19.87
CA GLN A 323 8.11 15.76 -19.95
C GLN A 323 8.67 16.42 -18.68
N GLY A 324 9.59 15.72 -18.01
CA GLY A 324 10.21 16.18 -16.76
C GLY A 324 9.34 15.96 -15.51
N PHE A 325 8.15 15.36 -15.64
CA PHE A 325 7.38 14.90 -14.50
C PHE A 325 7.90 13.54 -14.01
N PHE A 326 7.99 13.36 -12.71
CA PHE A 326 8.55 12.14 -12.11
C PHE A 326 7.58 10.95 -12.28
N PRO A 327 8.07 9.71 -12.49
CA PRO A 327 9.47 9.31 -12.66
C PRO A 327 10.05 9.71 -14.02
N CYS A 328 11.11 10.53 -13.99
CA CYS A 328 11.77 11.00 -15.19
C CYS A 328 12.59 9.85 -15.80
N ARG A 329 12.12 9.22 -16.88
CA ARG A 329 12.94 8.34 -17.71
C ARG A 329 13.46 9.06 -18.95
N ASP A 330 14.66 8.69 -19.39
CA ASP A 330 15.22 9.21 -20.65
C ASP A 330 14.30 8.79 -21.81
N THR A 331 13.73 9.78 -22.49
CA THR A 331 12.75 9.63 -23.58
C THR A 331 13.31 8.87 -24.78
N ARG A 332 14.62 8.62 -24.81
CA ARG A 332 15.29 7.84 -25.87
C ARG A 332 15.18 6.33 -25.70
N GLU A 333 14.92 5.82 -24.49
CA GLU A 333 15.04 4.37 -24.21
C GLU A 333 13.75 3.70 -23.71
N SER A 334 12.75 4.45 -23.23
CA SER A 334 11.50 3.83 -22.78
C SER A 334 10.34 4.79 -22.88
N ALA A 335 9.30 4.39 -23.59
CA ALA A 335 8.06 5.15 -23.68
C ALA A 335 7.00 4.63 -22.66
N ASN A 336 7.45 3.80 -21.69
CA ASN A 336 6.66 3.30 -20.57
C ASN A 336 6.15 4.47 -19.70
N GLY A 337 4.94 4.36 -19.16
CA GLY A 337 4.25 5.45 -18.44
C GLY A 337 3.68 6.53 -19.34
N SER A 338 4.06 6.60 -20.62
CA SER A 338 3.46 7.54 -21.56
C SER A 338 2.29 6.92 -22.33
N PHE A 339 1.46 7.76 -22.96
CA PHE A 339 0.42 7.28 -23.87
C PHE A 339 0.99 6.69 -25.17
N GLN A 340 2.30 6.85 -25.44
CA GLN A 340 3.00 6.33 -26.61
C GLN A 340 3.92 5.18 -26.22
N VAL A 341 3.82 4.02 -26.86
CA VAL A 341 5.02 3.23 -27.18
C VAL A 341 4.90 2.85 -28.64
N SER A 342 5.80 3.42 -29.43
CA SER A 342 6.04 3.10 -30.82
C SER A 342 6.60 1.68 -30.96
N SER A 343 5.74 0.65 -31.04
CA SER A 343 6.01 -0.59 -31.80
C SER A 343 4.88 -1.62 -31.67
N GLY A 344 3.73 -1.29 -32.27
CA GLY A 344 2.71 -2.27 -32.66
C GLY A 344 1.99 -3.05 -31.54
N PRO A 345 0.90 -3.75 -31.89
CA PRO A 345 0.13 -4.60 -30.97
C PRO A 345 0.88 -5.84 -30.43
N GLU A 346 2.19 -5.97 -30.66
CA GLU A 346 2.97 -7.18 -30.37
C GLU A 346 4.02 -7.04 -29.25
N SER A 347 4.35 -5.83 -28.75
CA SER A 347 5.50 -5.64 -27.84
C SER A 347 5.19 -5.21 -26.40
N ALA A 348 4.05 -4.58 -26.11
CA ALA A 348 3.66 -4.28 -24.73
C ALA A 348 2.97 -5.52 -24.10
N PRO A 349 3.45 -6.03 -22.95
CA PRO A 349 2.77 -7.14 -22.28
C PRO A 349 1.35 -6.69 -21.91
N ALA A 350 0.33 -7.47 -22.30
CA ALA A 350 -1.09 -7.15 -22.10
C ALA A 350 -1.53 -6.98 -20.62
N HIS A 351 -0.58 -7.02 -19.67
CA HIS A 351 -0.79 -7.00 -18.23
C HIS A 351 -0.07 -5.82 -17.55
N ALA A 352 0.59 -4.93 -18.29
CA ALA A 352 1.17 -3.69 -17.79
C ALA A 352 0.50 -2.50 -18.50
N LEU A 353 -0.47 -1.88 -17.83
CA LEU A 353 -1.36 -0.88 -18.41
C LEU A 353 -1.12 0.49 -17.79
N SER A 354 -0.83 1.48 -18.63
CA SER A 354 -0.69 2.88 -18.25
C SER A 354 -1.91 3.69 -18.71
N LEU A 355 -2.46 4.52 -17.83
CA LEU A 355 -3.58 5.42 -18.08
C LEU A 355 -3.16 6.86 -17.71
N PRO A 356 -2.47 7.56 -18.61
CA PRO A 356 -2.00 8.91 -18.35
C PRO A 356 -3.15 9.93 -18.45
N LEU A 357 -3.34 10.74 -17.41
CA LEU A 357 -4.25 11.89 -17.42
C LEU A 357 -3.47 13.21 -17.53
N ARG A 358 -4.10 14.17 -18.17
CA ARG A 358 -3.59 15.55 -18.33
C ARG A 358 -3.86 16.39 -17.08
N PRO A 359 -3.23 17.57 -16.96
CA PRO A 359 -3.45 18.47 -15.84
C PRO A 359 -4.93 18.79 -15.58
N GLY A 360 -5.25 19.06 -14.32
CA GLY A 360 -6.59 19.43 -13.87
C GLY A 360 -7.62 18.30 -13.91
N ALA A 361 -7.20 17.03 -13.95
CA ALA A 361 -8.11 15.89 -13.83
C ALA A 361 -9.00 16.03 -12.59
N THR A 362 -10.32 15.90 -12.77
CA THR A 362 -11.32 16.05 -11.70
C THR A 362 -11.89 14.70 -11.27
N SER A 363 -12.69 14.71 -10.22
CA SER A 363 -13.43 13.52 -9.77
C SER A 363 -14.33 12.93 -10.87
N GLU A 364 -14.88 13.77 -11.75
CA GLU A 364 -15.66 13.35 -12.92
C GLU A 364 -14.77 12.66 -13.96
N THR A 365 -13.57 13.20 -14.21
CA THR A 365 -12.56 12.53 -15.05
C THR A 365 -12.23 11.15 -14.51
N LEU A 366 -11.94 11.05 -13.21
CA LEU A 366 -11.59 9.78 -12.56
C LEU A 366 -12.75 8.77 -12.64
N SER A 367 -14.00 9.21 -12.43
CA SER A 367 -15.19 8.36 -12.57
C SER A 367 -15.43 7.90 -14.01
N ALA A 368 -15.20 8.78 -14.99
CA ALA A 368 -15.34 8.47 -16.41
C ALA A 368 -14.32 7.41 -16.86
N VAL A 369 -13.04 7.57 -16.51
CA VAL A 369 -12.01 6.57 -16.87
C VAL A 369 -12.17 5.27 -16.09
N TYR A 370 -12.73 5.31 -14.87
CA TYR A 370 -13.12 4.09 -14.20
C TYR A 370 -14.12 3.29 -15.05
N ALA A 371 -15.20 3.93 -15.49
CA ALA A 371 -16.28 3.28 -16.22
C ALA A 371 -15.84 2.80 -17.62
N SER A 372 -15.06 3.61 -18.34
CA SER A 372 -14.68 3.30 -19.73
C SER A 372 -13.41 2.46 -19.86
N CYS A 373 -12.48 2.53 -18.91
CA CYS A 373 -11.16 1.93 -19.01
C CYS A 373 -10.91 0.87 -17.94
N ILE A 374 -11.10 1.22 -16.66
CA ILE A 374 -10.69 0.34 -15.55
C ILE A 374 -11.66 -0.84 -15.41
N ASP A 375 -12.95 -0.58 -15.34
CA ASP A 375 -13.96 -1.61 -15.06
C ASP A 375 -13.93 -2.77 -16.07
N PRO A 376 -13.94 -2.50 -17.40
CA PRO A 376 -13.88 -3.57 -18.40
C PRO A 376 -12.63 -4.45 -18.30
N ILE A 377 -11.49 -3.88 -17.87
CA ILE A 377 -10.26 -4.64 -17.63
C ILE A 377 -10.40 -5.55 -16.41
N ILE A 378 -10.99 -5.05 -15.31
CA ILE A 378 -11.25 -5.85 -14.11
C ILE A 378 -12.17 -7.03 -14.45
N GLU A 379 -13.25 -6.78 -15.18
CA GLU A 379 -14.20 -7.82 -15.62
C GLU A 379 -13.53 -8.88 -16.49
N THR A 380 -12.65 -8.46 -17.40
CA THR A 380 -11.99 -9.39 -18.34
C THR A 380 -10.89 -10.20 -17.68
N PHE A 381 -10.06 -9.56 -16.87
CA PHE A 381 -8.95 -10.20 -16.15
C PHE A 381 -9.44 -11.12 -15.03
N GLU A 382 -10.61 -10.81 -14.44
CA GLU A 382 -11.20 -11.50 -13.28
C GLU A 382 -10.16 -11.77 -12.18
N PRO A 383 -9.61 -10.72 -11.52
CA PRO A 383 -8.67 -10.93 -10.43
C PRO A 383 -9.32 -11.73 -9.30
N GLN A 384 -8.50 -12.42 -8.52
CA GLN A 384 -8.91 -13.08 -7.27
C GLN A 384 -8.59 -12.21 -6.05
N ALA A 385 -7.55 -11.37 -6.14
CA ALA A 385 -7.23 -10.32 -5.19
C ALA A 385 -6.94 -9.01 -5.92
N ILE A 386 -7.25 -7.88 -5.28
CA ILE A 386 -6.97 -6.53 -5.78
C ILE A 386 -6.12 -5.81 -4.73
N VAL A 387 -4.98 -5.28 -5.15
CA VAL A 387 -4.16 -4.35 -4.37
C VAL A 387 -4.43 -2.95 -4.93
N VAL A 388 -4.89 -2.03 -4.10
CA VAL A 388 -5.17 -0.64 -4.49
C VAL A 388 -4.19 0.26 -3.76
N GLN A 389 -3.36 0.96 -4.52
CA GLN A 389 -2.56 2.08 -4.01
C GLN A 389 -3.47 3.31 -4.05
N CYS A 390 -3.62 3.99 -2.92
CA CYS A 390 -4.56 5.09 -2.71
C CYS A 390 -3.83 6.41 -2.48
N GLY A 391 -2.78 6.69 -3.26
CA GLY A 391 -2.06 7.96 -3.23
C GLY A 391 -3.00 9.15 -3.39
N THR A 392 -2.77 10.18 -2.58
CA THR A 392 -3.65 11.36 -2.47
C THR A 392 -2.99 12.64 -2.98
N ASP A 393 -1.82 12.54 -3.59
CA ASP A 393 -1.09 13.66 -4.20
C ASP A 393 -1.72 14.21 -5.49
N GLY A 394 -2.72 13.50 -6.03
CA GLY A 394 -3.63 14.03 -7.05
C GLY A 394 -4.77 14.89 -6.50
N ALA A 395 -4.92 14.99 -5.17
CA ALA A 395 -5.98 15.77 -4.54
C ALA A 395 -5.73 17.28 -4.66
N ALA A 396 -6.82 18.04 -4.77
CA ALA A 396 -6.75 19.48 -4.70
C ALA A 396 -6.17 19.94 -3.35
N GLY A 397 -5.25 20.91 -3.42
CA GLY A 397 -4.50 21.40 -2.26
C GLY A 397 -3.16 20.69 -2.03
N ASP A 398 -2.89 19.58 -2.71
CA ASP A 398 -1.57 18.95 -2.63
C ASP A 398 -0.48 19.86 -3.26
N PRO A 399 0.72 19.95 -2.67
CA PRO A 399 1.85 20.73 -3.18
C PRO A 399 2.25 20.44 -4.64
N HIS A 400 1.98 19.24 -5.17
CA HIS A 400 2.25 18.96 -6.59
C HIS A 400 1.39 19.83 -7.52
N GLY A 401 0.14 20.12 -7.14
CA GLY A 401 -0.71 21.06 -7.86
C GLY A 401 -0.94 20.70 -9.33
N VAL A 402 -1.04 19.41 -9.66
CA VAL A 402 -1.21 18.92 -11.06
C VAL A 402 -2.64 18.52 -11.37
N TRP A 403 -3.30 17.84 -10.45
CA TRP A 403 -4.69 17.40 -10.59
C TRP A 403 -5.61 18.17 -9.63
N ASN A 404 -6.91 17.92 -9.75
CA ASN A 404 -7.95 18.64 -9.03
C ASN A 404 -8.99 17.68 -8.42
N LEU A 405 -8.52 16.52 -7.92
CA LEU A 405 -9.39 15.52 -7.34
C LEU A 405 -9.91 15.97 -5.98
N CYS A 406 -11.15 15.60 -5.67
CA CYS A 406 -11.73 15.82 -4.35
C CYS A 406 -11.92 14.47 -3.63
N SER A 407 -12.17 14.49 -2.32
CA SER A 407 -12.34 13.23 -1.55
C SER A 407 -13.46 12.36 -2.12
N ALA A 408 -14.50 12.97 -2.70
CA ALA A 408 -15.58 12.24 -3.34
C ALA A 408 -15.09 11.37 -4.51
N GLY A 409 -14.13 11.81 -5.34
CA GLY A 409 -13.61 11.04 -6.47
C GLY A 409 -12.90 9.76 -6.04
N TYR A 410 -12.05 9.86 -5.02
CA TYR A 410 -11.39 8.70 -4.40
C TYR A 410 -12.41 7.71 -3.82
N LEU A 411 -13.40 8.20 -3.07
CA LEU A 411 -14.44 7.36 -2.47
C LEU A 411 -15.33 6.67 -3.52
N ASP A 412 -15.58 7.30 -4.67
CA ASP A 412 -16.33 6.67 -5.77
C ASP A 412 -15.58 5.46 -6.32
N VAL A 413 -14.35 5.68 -6.82
CA VAL A 413 -13.57 4.61 -7.46
C VAL A 413 -13.23 3.49 -6.48
N ILE A 414 -12.70 3.82 -5.30
CA ILE A 414 -12.35 2.80 -4.29
C ILE A 414 -13.62 2.11 -3.79
N GLY A 415 -14.73 2.82 -3.65
CA GLY A 415 -16.03 2.25 -3.30
C GLY A 415 -16.53 1.24 -4.33
N ARG A 416 -16.38 1.51 -5.62
CA ARG A 416 -16.71 0.55 -6.69
C ARG A 416 -15.80 -0.68 -6.63
N ILE A 417 -14.51 -0.53 -6.33
CA ILE A 417 -13.61 -1.67 -6.11
C ILE A 417 -14.07 -2.50 -4.90
N LEU A 418 -14.32 -1.84 -3.78
CA LEU A 418 -14.79 -2.48 -2.55
C LEU A 418 -16.16 -3.14 -2.72
N LYS A 419 -16.99 -2.71 -3.69
CA LYS A 419 -18.23 -3.39 -4.08
C LYS A 419 -18.06 -4.80 -4.64
N ARG A 420 -16.85 -5.14 -5.08
CA ARG A 420 -16.57 -6.44 -5.67
C ARG A 420 -16.30 -7.45 -4.57
N ASP A 421 -16.80 -8.67 -4.74
CA ASP A 421 -16.49 -9.78 -3.84
C ASP A 421 -15.09 -10.33 -4.11
N LYS A 422 -14.08 -9.56 -3.68
CA LYS A 422 -12.65 -9.80 -3.89
C LYS A 422 -11.85 -9.47 -2.63
N ALA A 423 -10.84 -10.28 -2.35
CA ALA A 423 -9.84 -9.96 -1.34
C ALA A 423 -9.14 -8.65 -1.73
N THR A 424 -9.17 -7.65 -0.86
CA THR A 424 -8.69 -6.30 -1.19
C THR A 424 -7.64 -5.83 -0.18
N LEU A 425 -6.47 -5.42 -0.68
CA LEU A 425 -5.42 -4.77 0.10
C LEU A 425 -5.41 -3.29 -0.27
N LEU A 426 -5.68 -2.41 0.68
CA LEU A 426 -5.62 -0.96 0.53
C LEU A 426 -4.31 -0.45 1.11
N LEU A 427 -3.57 0.31 0.31
CA LEU A 427 -2.30 0.91 0.68
C LEU A 427 -2.41 2.44 0.54
N GLY A 428 -1.56 3.17 1.25
CA GLY A 428 -1.43 4.62 1.08
C GLY A 428 -0.70 4.97 -0.21
N GLY A 429 0.35 5.79 -0.09
CA GLY A 429 1.11 6.33 -1.22
C GLY A 429 1.63 7.75 -0.99
N GLY A 430 1.71 8.50 -2.08
CA GLY A 430 1.85 9.95 -2.10
C GLY A 430 0.67 10.66 -1.42
N GLY A 431 0.84 11.95 -1.15
CA GLY A 431 -0.09 12.78 -0.38
C GLY A 431 0.68 13.63 0.60
N TYR A 432 0.98 14.85 0.20
CA TYR A 432 1.92 15.75 0.85
C TYR A 432 1.20 16.93 1.53
N ASP A 433 -0.12 17.04 1.35
CA ASP A 433 -1.01 17.67 2.34
C ASP A 433 -1.51 16.62 3.34
N SER A 434 -0.82 16.51 4.48
CA SER A 434 -1.12 15.52 5.53
C SER A 434 -2.57 15.56 6.02
N PRO A 435 -3.18 16.75 6.29
CA PRO A 435 -4.60 16.86 6.64
C PRO A 435 -5.55 16.24 5.61
N ASN A 436 -5.36 16.53 4.32
CA ASN A 436 -6.21 16.01 3.26
C ASN A 436 -6.01 14.51 3.04
N ALA A 437 -4.76 14.03 3.10
CA ALA A 437 -4.47 12.59 3.08
C ALA A 437 -5.22 11.86 4.21
N ALA A 438 -5.16 12.38 5.44
CA ALA A 438 -5.89 11.85 6.58
C ALA A 438 -7.41 11.83 6.34
N ARG A 439 -8.00 12.92 5.85
CA ARG A 439 -9.44 13.01 5.53
C ARG A 439 -9.87 11.94 4.52
N VAL A 440 -9.12 11.81 3.42
CA VAL A 440 -9.44 10.84 2.36
C VAL A 440 -9.30 9.41 2.87
N TRP A 441 -8.19 9.05 3.51
CA TRP A 441 -7.95 7.69 4.01
C TRP A 441 -8.88 7.31 5.16
N ALA A 442 -9.29 8.25 6.02
CA ALA A 442 -10.34 8.04 7.00
C ALA A 442 -11.70 7.77 6.34
N GLY A 443 -12.05 8.53 5.30
CA GLY A 443 -13.24 8.28 4.49
C GLY A 443 -13.22 6.88 3.84
N VAL A 444 -12.10 6.48 3.24
CA VAL A 444 -11.93 5.15 2.64
C VAL A 444 -12.01 4.04 3.68
N THR A 445 -11.43 4.25 4.87
CA THR A 445 -11.53 3.30 5.99
C THR A 445 -12.98 3.10 6.41
N SER A 446 -13.74 4.19 6.56
CA SER A 446 -15.16 4.11 6.91
C SER A 446 -15.99 3.45 5.79
N LEU A 447 -15.64 3.70 4.52
CA LEU A 447 -16.28 3.07 3.36
C LEU A 447 -16.06 1.55 3.33
N ALA A 448 -14.86 1.09 3.66
CA ALA A 448 -14.55 -0.35 3.76
C ALA A 448 -15.39 -1.07 4.83
N LEU A 449 -15.75 -0.36 5.91
CA LEU A 449 -16.56 -0.90 7.02
C LEU A 449 -18.05 -0.97 6.71
N GLN A 450 -18.56 0.02 5.97
CA GLN A 450 -19.98 0.12 5.59
C GLN A 450 -20.34 -0.76 4.37
N HIS A 451 -19.35 -1.40 3.76
CA HIS A 451 -19.58 -2.32 2.66
C HIS A 451 -20.37 -3.56 3.10
N GLY A 452 -21.61 -3.68 2.61
CA GLY A 452 -22.57 -4.74 2.94
C GLY A 452 -23.87 -4.22 3.58
N GLU A 453 -23.92 -2.93 3.93
CA GLU A 453 -25.19 -2.27 4.28
C GLU A 453 -26.07 -2.16 3.02
N ASN A 454 -27.39 -2.24 3.19
CA ASN A 454 -28.37 -2.14 2.09
C ASN A 454 -28.53 -0.69 1.58
N LYS A 455 -27.44 0.09 1.60
CA LYS A 455 -27.34 1.48 1.16
C LYS A 455 -26.55 1.53 -0.15
N ASP A 456 -26.96 2.42 -1.05
CA ASP A 456 -26.18 2.70 -2.24
C ASP A 456 -24.90 3.49 -1.90
N LEU A 457 -23.95 3.54 -2.85
CA LEU A 457 -22.64 4.15 -2.61
C LEU A 457 -22.74 5.68 -2.46
N GLU A 458 -23.68 6.33 -3.13
CA GLU A 458 -23.84 7.78 -3.04
C GLU A 458 -24.35 8.18 -1.67
N SER A 459 -25.32 7.44 -1.13
CA SER A 459 -25.81 7.62 0.23
C SER A 459 -24.69 7.49 1.27
N ILE A 460 -23.87 6.43 1.16
CA ILE A 460 -22.70 6.23 2.02
C ILE A 460 -21.74 7.41 1.89
N ARG A 461 -21.37 7.80 0.67
CA ARG A 461 -20.45 8.91 0.42
C ARG A 461 -20.97 10.22 1.02
N PHE A 462 -22.25 10.51 0.85
CA PHE A 462 -22.87 11.71 1.40
C PHE A 462 -22.79 11.74 2.93
N GLU A 463 -23.14 10.65 3.61
CA GLU A 463 -23.04 10.53 5.07
C GLU A 463 -21.58 10.69 5.56
N LEU A 464 -20.62 10.07 4.87
CA LEU A 464 -19.21 10.15 5.22
C LEU A 464 -18.64 11.56 5.07
N LEU A 465 -18.96 12.25 3.98
CA LEU A 465 -18.48 13.60 3.73
C LEU A 465 -19.12 14.63 4.67
N ALA A 466 -20.27 14.31 5.25
CA ALA A 466 -20.93 15.13 6.28
C ALA A 466 -20.42 14.84 7.71
N LYS A 467 -19.59 13.82 7.92
CA LYS A 467 -19.04 13.51 9.25
C LYS A 467 -18.15 14.64 9.73
N LYS A 468 -18.40 15.06 10.97
CA LYS A 468 -17.58 16.06 11.62
C LYS A 468 -16.24 15.49 12.07
N VAL A 469 -15.16 16.19 11.79
CA VAL A 469 -13.85 15.93 12.36
C VAL A 469 -13.86 16.45 13.80
N PRO A 470 -13.48 15.64 14.81
CA PRO A 470 -13.47 16.10 16.20
C PRO A 470 -12.56 17.32 16.40
N ASP A 471 -13.07 18.34 17.07
CA ASP A 471 -12.28 19.50 17.51
C ASP A 471 -11.30 19.03 18.59
N GLN A 472 -10.01 18.98 18.24
CA GLN A 472 -8.96 18.52 19.14
C GLN A 472 -7.76 19.47 19.04
N THR A 473 -7.24 19.87 20.19
CA THR A 473 -6.05 20.72 20.36
C THR A 473 -4.80 20.17 19.68
N PHE A 474 -4.75 18.85 19.48
CA PHE A 474 -3.63 18.14 18.87
C PHE A 474 -3.50 18.36 17.35
N TRP A 475 -4.51 18.93 16.68
CA TRP A 475 -4.55 19.09 15.23
C TRP A 475 -4.81 20.54 14.76
N SER A 476 -3.97 21.49 15.17
CA SER A 476 -4.09 22.87 14.67
C SER A 476 -4.08 22.96 13.14
N GLU A 477 -3.42 22.02 12.47
CA GLU A 477 -3.35 21.91 10.99
C GLU A 477 -4.65 21.38 10.36
N MET A 478 -5.49 20.68 11.12
CA MET A 478 -6.83 20.25 10.68
C MET A 478 -7.90 21.33 10.90
N SER A 479 -7.54 22.43 11.59
CA SER A 479 -8.46 23.51 11.92
C SER A 479 -8.97 24.25 10.66
N GLY A 480 -10.21 24.72 10.70
CA GLY A 480 -10.84 25.48 9.62
C GLY A 480 -11.71 24.68 8.64
N ASN A 481 -11.70 23.35 8.71
CA ASN A 481 -12.67 22.48 8.02
C ASN A 481 -13.12 21.37 8.97
N ASP A 482 -14.37 21.47 9.43
CA ASP A 482 -14.95 20.54 10.39
C ASP A 482 -15.42 19.22 9.76
N SER A 483 -15.06 18.92 8.51
CA SER A 483 -15.54 17.73 7.77
C SER A 483 -14.42 16.88 7.14
N LEU A 484 -14.76 15.64 6.75
CA LEU A 484 -13.90 14.76 5.93
C LEU A 484 -13.80 15.20 4.47
N LYS A 485 -14.40 16.32 4.10
CA LYS A 485 -14.45 16.79 2.72
C LYS A 485 -13.15 17.49 2.34
N VAL A 486 -12.48 16.96 1.32
CA VAL A 486 -11.49 17.71 0.55
C VAL A 486 -12.25 18.29 -0.65
N HIS A 487 -12.19 19.60 -0.82
CA HIS A 487 -12.92 20.31 -1.88
C HIS A 487 -12.13 20.27 -3.18
N ALA A 488 -12.82 20.23 -4.32
CA ALA A 488 -12.17 20.51 -5.60
C ALA A 488 -11.72 21.99 -5.62
N GLY A 489 -10.57 22.25 -6.21
CA GLY A 489 -10.08 23.59 -6.54
C GLY A 489 -10.61 24.09 -7.89
N GLU A 490 -10.04 25.18 -8.38
CA GLU A 490 -10.50 25.90 -9.58
C GLU A 490 -9.63 25.64 -10.83
N MET A 491 -8.78 24.62 -10.79
CA MET A 491 -7.88 24.29 -11.90
C MET A 491 -8.68 23.88 -13.15
N LYS A 492 -8.28 24.39 -14.32
CA LYS A 492 -8.87 24.00 -15.60
C LYS A 492 -8.55 22.54 -15.90
N ASN A 493 -9.56 21.75 -16.22
CA ASN A 493 -9.41 20.37 -16.65
C ASN A 493 -9.01 20.29 -18.14
N GLU A 494 -7.84 19.70 -18.43
CA GLU A 494 -7.33 19.50 -19.80
C GLU A 494 -7.69 18.13 -20.40
N ASN A 495 -8.46 17.31 -19.67
CA ASN A 495 -8.94 16.00 -20.10
C ASN A 495 -10.31 16.14 -20.78
N ASP A 496 -10.30 16.71 -21.99
CA ASP A 496 -11.51 16.85 -22.80
C ASP A 496 -12.11 15.48 -23.22
N GLU A 497 -13.38 15.50 -23.65
CA GLU A 497 -14.11 14.29 -24.06
C GLU A 497 -13.39 13.53 -25.19
N GLN A 498 -12.73 14.25 -26.10
CA GLN A 498 -11.98 13.64 -27.20
C GLN A 498 -10.79 12.83 -26.69
N TYR A 499 -10.04 13.37 -25.72
CA TYR A 499 -8.93 12.68 -25.08
C TYR A 499 -9.39 11.48 -24.26
N LEU A 500 -10.48 11.63 -23.51
CA LEU A 500 -11.07 10.51 -22.74
C LEU A 500 -11.56 9.38 -23.66
N GLN A 501 -12.10 9.71 -24.84
CA GLN A 501 -12.46 8.70 -25.83
C GLN A 501 -11.24 7.97 -26.39
N GLN A 502 -10.13 8.67 -26.65
CA GLN A 502 -8.88 8.02 -27.09
C GLN A 502 -8.33 7.03 -26.06
N LEU A 503 -8.42 7.36 -24.76
CA LEU A 503 -8.09 6.44 -23.68
C LEU A 503 -9.01 5.21 -23.71
N ALA A 504 -10.33 5.42 -23.82
CA ALA A 504 -11.31 4.33 -23.86
C ALA A 504 -11.06 3.36 -25.04
N ASP A 505 -10.83 3.88 -26.26
CA ASP A 505 -10.57 3.06 -27.45
C ASP A 505 -9.31 2.19 -27.27
N ARG A 506 -8.28 2.73 -26.61
CA ARG A 506 -7.06 1.99 -26.29
C ARG A 506 -7.31 0.88 -25.27
N PHE A 507 -8.10 1.18 -24.23
CA PHE A 507 -8.43 0.19 -23.20
C PHE A 507 -9.35 -0.91 -23.73
N GLU A 508 -10.21 -0.63 -24.71
CA GLU A 508 -10.95 -1.67 -25.43
C GLU A 508 -10.00 -2.59 -26.22
N HIS A 509 -8.92 -2.04 -26.80
CA HIS A 509 -7.87 -2.87 -27.40
C HIS A 509 -7.17 -3.76 -26.35
N TYR A 510 -6.76 -3.24 -25.19
CA TYR A 510 -6.17 -4.05 -24.11
C TYR A 510 -7.11 -5.15 -23.61
N LYS A 511 -8.39 -4.83 -23.45
CA LYS A 511 -9.44 -5.79 -23.12
C LYS A 511 -9.55 -6.89 -24.18
N SER A 512 -9.42 -6.57 -25.47
CA SER A 512 -9.39 -7.59 -26.54
C SER A 512 -8.18 -8.54 -26.41
N LEU A 513 -7.00 -8.02 -26.07
CA LEU A 513 -5.78 -8.83 -25.83
C LEU A 513 -5.95 -9.73 -24.60
N LEU A 514 -6.49 -9.20 -23.51
CA LEU A 514 -6.78 -9.97 -22.30
C LEU A 514 -7.84 -11.05 -22.54
N THR A 515 -8.85 -10.76 -23.36
CA THR A 515 -9.87 -11.74 -23.76
C THR A 515 -9.25 -12.91 -24.50
N LYS A 516 -8.36 -12.63 -25.47
CA LYS A 516 -7.62 -13.67 -26.20
C LYS A 516 -6.74 -14.49 -25.26
N TRP A 517 -5.96 -13.83 -24.39
CA TRP A 517 -5.14 -14.48 -23.37
C TRP A 517 -5.95 -15.40 -22.44
N ARG A 518 -7.17 -14.99 -22.06
CA ARG A 518 -8.08 -15.80 -21.22
C ARG A 518 -8.60 -17.04 -21.96
N GLN A 519 -8.91 -16.91 -23.25
CA GLN A 519 -9.39 -18.03 -24.07
C GLN A 519 -8.30 -19.09 -24.29
N GLU A 520 -7.04 -18.69 -24.45
CA GLU A 520 -5.91 -19.61 -24.64
C GLU A 520 -5.55 -20.43 -23.38
N ARG A 521 -6.07 -20.07 -22.21
CA ARG A 521 -5.77 -20.73 -20.92
C ARG A 521 -6.95 -21.45 -20.27
N LYS A 522 -8.14 -21.37 -20.87
CA LYS A 522 -9.30 -22.20 -20.50
C LYS A 522 -9.22 -23.52 -21.26
#